data_AF-C3YMU5-F1
#
_entry.id   AF-C3YMU5-F1
#
_cell.length_a   1.000
_cell.length_b   1.000
_cell.length_c   1.000
_cell.angle_alpha   90.00
_cell.angle_beta   90.00
_cell.angle_gamma   90.00
#
_symmetry.space_group_name_H-M   'P 1'
#
loop_
_entity.id
_entity.type
_entity.pdbx_description
1 polymer ?
#
loop_
_entity_poly.entity_id
_entity_poly.type
_entity_poly.pdbx_seq_one_letter_code
_entity_poly.pdbx_strand_id
1 'polypeptide(L)'
;NPKPYYDACVYDTCGCDSGGDCECFCTAVAAFADKCSTYGFHVRWRTQEICPTQCEDLNVDDECEWHYDPCGTACPPTCEDPWPGHCDLGCFEGCHPRCQPGEVLFGHR
;
A
#
# COMPACT_ATOMS: atom_id res chain seq x y z
N ASN A 1 -11.06 17.10 -5.77
CA ASN A 1 -10.30 18.26 -6.27
C ASN A 1 -8.82 18.00 -6.02
N PRO A 2 -8.00 17.74 -7.06
CA PRO A 2 -6.59 17.36 -6.90
C PRO A 2 -5.63 18.56 -6.68
N LYS A 3 -6.07 19.80 -6.92
CA LYS A 3 -5.17 20.97 -6.92
C LYS A 3 -4.30 21.11 -5.66
N PRO A 4 -4.82 20.98 -4.43
CA PRO A 4 -3.99 21.12 -3.23
C PRO A 4 -2.88 20.05 -3.14
N TYR A 5 -3.15 18.82 -3.59
CA TYR A 5 -2.17 17.74 -3.61
C TYR A 5 -1.10 17.95 -4.68
N TYR A 6 -1.50 18.47 -5.84
CA TYR A 6 -0.57 18.86 -6.89
C TYR A 6 0.37 19.99 -6.41
N ASP A 7 -0.19 21.04 -5.82
CA ASP A 7 0.61 22.18 -5.32
C ASP A 7 1.59 21.72 -4.22
N ALA A 8 1.15 20.83 -3.31
CA ALA A 8 2.00 20.22 -2.29
C ALA A 8 3.10 19.34 -2.90
N CYS A 9 2.76 18.49 -3.87
CA CYS A 9 3.73 17.66 -4.57
C CYS A 9 4.84 18.50 -5.23
N VAL A 10 4.48 19.59 -5.90
CA VAL A 10 5.46 20.52 -6.51
C VAL A 10 6.34 21.14 -5.43
N TYR A 11 5.75 21.60 -4.33
CA TYR A 11 6.49 22.19 -3.22
C TYR A 11 7.48 21.20 -2.57
N ASP A 12 7.01 20.01 -2.21
CA ASP A 12 7.79 18.99 -1.51
C ASP A 12 8.93 18.44 -2.39
N THR A 13 8.65 18.16 -3.67
CA THR A 13 9.68 17.65 -4.61
C THR A 13 10.74 18.68 -4.94
N CYS A 14 10.37 19.96 -5.05
CA CYS A 14 11.33 21.05 -5.26
C CYS A 14 12.15 21.43 -4.02
N GLY A 15 11.80 20.91 -2.84
CA GLY A 15 12.52 21.15 -1.59
C GLY A 15 13.42 19.98 -1.14
N CYS A 16 13.41 18.86 -1.85
CA CYS A 16 14.16 17.65 -1.49
C CYS A 16 15.57 17.59 -2.09
N ASP A 17 16.27 18.73 -2.14
CA ASP A 17 17.49 18.99 -2.89
C ASP A 17 18.75 18.24 -2.38
N SER A 18 18.60 17.45 -1.31
CA SER A 18 19.70 16.82 -0.57
C SER A 18 19.97 15.37 -1.01
N GLY A 19 19.24 14.88 -2.02
CA GLY A 19 19.14 13.47 -2.39
C GLY A 19 17.93 12.82 -1.69
N GLY A 20 17.06 12.19 -2.48
CA GLY A 20 15.78 11.65 -1.99
C GLY A 20 14.56 12.12 -2.79
N ASP A 21 14.73 12.85 -3.91
CA ASP A 21 13.66 13.40 -4.75
C ASP A 21 12.56 12.37 -5.08
N CYS A 22 12.96 11.11 -5.30
CA CYS A 22 12.04 10.01 -5.54
C CYS A 22 11.13 9.73 -4.33
N GLU A 23 11.65 9.77 -3.10
CA GLU A 23 10.88 9.51 -1.88
C GLU A 23 9.83 10.60 -1.62
N CYS A 24 10.22 11.86 -1.80
CA CYS A 24 9.32 13.01 -1.62
C CYS A 24 8.17 12.99 -2.65
N PHE A 25 8.49 12.69 -3.92
CA PHE A 25 7.48 12.50 -4.96
C PHE A 25 6.51 11.38 -4.61
N CYS A 26 7.02 10.19 -4.27
CA CYS A 26 6.19 9.03 -3.97
C CYS A 26 5.27 9.27 -2.76
N THR A 27 5.77 9.96 -1.74
CA THR A 27 4.99 10.31 -0.54
C THR A 27 3.85 11.26 -0.86
N ALA A 28 4.11 12.30 -1.67
CA ALA A 28 3.07 13.25 -2.06
C ALA A 28 1.96 12.60 -2.91
N VAL A 29 2.33 11.72 -3.86
CA VAL A 29 1.34 10.99 -4.67
C VAL A 29 0.57 9.97 -3.83
N ALA A 30 1.23 9.25 -2.92
CA ALA A 30 0.59 8.32 -2.01
C ALA A 30 -0.47 9.01 -1.14
N ALA A 31 -0.21 10.23 -0.65
CA ALA A 31 -1.18 11.00 0.14
C ALA A 31 -2.46 11.34 -0.65
N PHE A 32 -2.35 11.57 -1.97
CA PHE A 32 -3.52 11.76 -2.82
C PHE A 32 -4.26 10.44 -3.05
N ALA A 33 -3.54 9.35 -3.33
CA ALA A 33 -4.12 8.04 -3.53
C ALA A 33 -4.86 7.53 -2.28
N ASP A 34 -4.27 7.73 -1.10
CA ASP A 34 -4.91 7.45 0.20
C ASP A 34 -6.22 8.22 0.35
N LYS A 35 -6.21 9.53 0.04
CA LYS A 35 -7.44 10.33 0.08
C LYS A 35 -8.51 9.78 -0.85
N CYS A 36 -8.15 9.37 -2.06
CA CYS A 36 -9.06 8.71 -3.00
C CYS A 36 -9.63 7.41 -2.42
N SER A 37 -8.81 6.60 -1.75
CA SER A 37 -9.24 5.36 -1.11
C SER A 37 -10.29 5.60 -0.02
N THR A 38 -10.22 6.71 0.73
CA THR A 38 -11.28 7.08 1.71
C THR A 38 -12.65 7.35 1.09
N TYR A 39 -12.71 7.58 -0.22
CA TYR A 39 -13.95 7.74 -0.99
C TYR A 39 -14.31 6.49 -1.81
N GLY A 40 -13.61 5.37 -1.61
CA GLY A 40 -13.82 4.12 -2.35
C GLY A 40 -13.15 4.09 -3.73
N PHE A 41 -12.24 5.02 -4.03
CA PHE A 41 -11.48 5.05 -5.28
C PHE A 41 -10.05 4.57 -5.05
N HIS A 42 -9.79 3.30 -5.33
CA HIS A 42 -8.49 2.65 -5.11
C HIS A 42 -7.60 2.77 -6.35
N VAL A 43 -6.82 3.85 -6.41
CA VAL A 43 -6.01 4.18 -7.58
C VAL A 43 -4.74 3.35 -7.57
N ARG A 44 -4.54 2.54 -8.62
CA ARG A 44 -3.30 1.76 -8.82
C ARG A 44 -2.30 2.60 -9.61
N TRP A 45 -1.42 3.31 -8.90
CA TRP A 45 -0.58 4.37 -9.50
C TRP A 45 0.90 4.01 -9.58
N ARG A 46 1.37 3.06 -8.76
CA ARG A 46 2.76 2.58 -8.78
C ARG A 46 3.02 1.67 -9.96
N THR A 47 4.22 1.76 -10.52
CA THR A 47 4.74 0.91 -11.60
C THR A 47 6.21 0.60 -11.36
N GLN A 48 6.82 -0.23 -12.20
CA GLN A 48 8.26 -0.51 -12.09
C GLN A 48 9.14 0.72 -12.33
N GLU A 49 8.62 1.72 -13.04
CA GLU A 49 9.31 2.97 -13.35
C GLU A 49 8.93 4.09 -12.36
N ILE A 50 7.75 4.00 -11.74
CA ILE A 50 7.18 5.04 -10.88
C ILE A 50 6.93 4.45 -9.49
N CYS A 51 7.76 4.84 -8.54
CA CYS A 51 7.60 4.49 -7.12
C CYS A 51 7.41 2.98 -6.89
N PRO A 52 8.31 2.13 -7.40
CA PRO A 52 8.16 0.68 -7.34
C PRO A 52 8.07 0.18 -5.90
N THR A 53 7.30 -0.89 -5.71
CA THR A 53 7.17 -1.62 -4.44
C THR A 53 7.76 -3.02 -4.61
N GLN A 54 8.47 -3.49 -3.60
CA GLN A 54 9.14 -4.79 -3.62
C GLN A 54 8.31 -5.87 -2.90
N CYS A 55 7.01 -5.99 -3.21
CA CYS A 55 6.16 -6.98 -2.54
C CYS A 55 6.55 -8.42 -2.89
N GLU A 56 7.14 -8.62 -4.07
CA GLU A 56 7.60 -9.92 -4.56
C GLU A 56 8.73 -10.50 -3.69
N ASP A 57 9.52 -9.66 -3.03
CA ASP A 57 10.60 -10.08 -2.13
C ASP A 57 10.06 -10.80 -0.87
N LEU A 58 8.76 -10.68 -0.58
CA LEU A 58 8.08 -11.38 0.53
C LEU A 58 7.58 -12.78 0.14
N ASN A 59 7.63 -13.15 -1.15
CA ASN A 59 7.26 -14.48 -1.63
C ASN A 59 8.42 -15.47 -1.47
N VAL A 60 8.84 -15.71 -0.22
CA VAL A 60 10.06 -16.47 0.11
C VAL A 60 9.80 -17.97 0.26
N ASP A 61 8.62 -18.32 0.74
CA ASP A 61 8.15 -19.69 0.95
C ASP A 61 6.79 -19.82 0.24
N ASP A 62 6.41 -21.00 -0.26
CA ASP A 62 5.15 -21.29 -1.00
C ASP A 62 3.87 -21.13 -0.12
N GLU A 63 3.84 -20.11 0.75
CA GLU A 63 2.71 -19.69 1.56
C GLU A 63 1.80 -18.73 0.76
N CYS A 64 1.36 -17.63 1.40
CA CYS A 64 0.51 -16.64 0.78
C CYS A 64 1.28 -15.77 -0.22
N GLU A 65 0.68 -15.49 -1.37
CA GLU A 65 1.23 -14.60 -2.39
C GLU A 65 1.11 -13.13 -1.95
N TRP A 66 2.25 -12.51 -1.67
CA TRP A 66 2.38 -11.08 -1.44
C TRP A 66 2.34 -10.32 -2.75
N HIS A 67 1.42 -9.36 -2.81
CA HIS A 67 1.21 -8.53 -3.98
C HIS A 67 0.87 -7.09 -3.58
N TYR A 68 1.08 -6.16 -4.50
CA TYR A 68 0.69 -4.77 -4.30
C TYR A 68 -0.84 -4.60 -4.40
N ASP A 69 -1.42 -4.05 -3.33
CA ASP A 69 -2.82 -3.63 -3.27
C ASP A 69 -2.91 -2.15 -2.88
N PRO A 70 -3.55 -1.28 -3.69
CA PRO A 70 -3.78 0.12 -3.34
C PRO A 70 -4.77 0.31 -2.17
N CYS A 71 -5.47 -0.73 -1.74
CA CYS A 71 -6.41 -0.71 -0.61
C CYS A 71 -6.65 -2.15 -0.10
N GLY A 72 -5.64 -2.71 0.58
CA GLY A 72 -5.78 -4.01 1.24
C GLY A 72 -6.22 -3.87 2.71
N THR A 73 -6.70 -4.97 3.28
CA THR A 73 -7.18 -5.01 4.68
C THR A 73 -6.03 -4.87 5.68
N ALA A 74 -6.24 -4.09 6.74
CA ALA A 74 -5.32 -4.06 7.87
C ALA A 74 -5.41 -5.30 8.78
N CYS A 75 -6.45 -6.12 8.59
CA CYS A 75 -6.74 -7.29 9.41
C CYS A 75 -6.87 -8.53 8.52
N PRO A 76 -5.77 -9.03 7.91
CA PRO A 76 -5.82 -10.29 7.18
C PRO A 76 -6.02 -11.47 8.15
N PRO A 77 -6.66 -12.56 7.72
CA PRO A 77 -6.81 -13.75 8.56
C PRO A 77 -5.46 -14.41 8.83
N THR A 78 -5.25 -14.82 10.08
CA THR A 78 -4.01 -15.47 10.55
C THR A 78 -4.33 -16.77 11.29
N CYS A 79 -3.32 -17.59 11.61
CA CYS A 79 -3.53 -18.76 12.47
C CYS A 79 -4.04 -18.41 13.87
N GLU A 80 -3.72 -17.22 14.38
CA GLU A 80 -4.17 -16.74 15.69
C GLU A 80 -5.60 -16.20 15.65
N ASP A 81 -5.98 -15.56 14.53
CA ASP A 81 -7.32 -15.08 14.25
C ASP A 81 -7.75 -15.44 12.82
N PRO A 82 -8.29 -16.65 12.61
CA PRO A 82 -8.66 -17.11 11.26
C PRO A 82 -9.96 -16.47 10.75
N TRP A 83 -10.74 -15.85 11.63
CA TRP A 83 -11.99 -15.17 11.32
C TRP A 83 -11.97 -13.76 11.90
N PRO A 84 -11.07 -12.88 11.40
CA PRO A 84 -11.01 -11.52 11.86
C PRO A 84 -12.37 -10.88 11.65
N GLY A 85 -12.88 -10.29 12.73
CA GLY A 85 -14.18 -9.65 12.74
C GLY A 85 -14.22 -8.39 11.87
N HIS A 86 -15.03 -7.42 12.28
CA HIS A 86 -15.03 -6.13 11.60
C HIS A 86 -13.70 -5.41 11.83
N CYS A 87 -12.98 -5.10 10.75
CA CYS A 87 -11.73 -4.34 10.78
C CYS A 87 -12.04 -2.84 10.71
N ASP A 88 -11.99 -2.15 11.85
CA ASP A 88 -12.29 -0.72 11.95
C ASP A 88 -11.20 0.19 11.33
N LEU A 89 -10.03 -0.37 11.00
CA LEU A 89 -8.86 0.38 10.53
C LEU A 89 -8.96 0.82 9.06
N GLY A 90 -10.06 0.49 8.37
CA GLY A 90 -10.18 0.72 6.94
C GLY A 90 -9.14 -0.09 6.14
N CYS A 91 -8.91 0.32 4.90
CA CYS A 91 -7.85 -0.24 4.07
C CYS A 91 -6.69 0.73 3.92
N PHE A 92 -5.53 0.20 3.55
CA PHE A 92 -4.36 1.01 3.22
C PHE A 92 -3.59 0.45 2.02
N GLU A 93 -2.84 1.32 1.37
CA GLU A 93 -1.93 0.96 0.29
C GLU A 93 -0.71 0.20 0.82
N GLY A 94 -0.38 -0.95 0.23
CA GLY A 94 0.82 -1.69 0.63
C GLY A 94 0.97 -3.05 -0.04
N CYS A 95 1.85 -3.87 0.53
CA CYS A 95 1.96 -5.28 0.20
C CYS A 95 0.97 -6.06 1.06
N HIS A 96 0.11 -6.83 0.41
CA HIS A 96 -0.94 -7.60 1.09
C HIS A 96 -0.85 -9.06 0.65
N PRO A 97 -1.07 -10.01 1.56
CA PRO A 97 -1.01 -11.42 1.24
C PRO A 97 -2.31 -11.94 0.63
N ARG A 98 -2.18 -12.92 -0.26
CA ARG A 98 -3.28 -13.72 -0.81
C ARG A 98 -2.96 -15.20 -0.63
N CYS A 99 -3.61 -15.82 0.34
CA CYS A 99 -3.46 -17.25 0.61
C CYS A 99 -4.40 -18.09 -0.27
N GLN A 100 -4.09 -19.37 -0.47
CA GLN A 100 -5.02 -20.29 -1.13
C GLN A 100 -6.28 -20.50 -0.28
N PRO A 101 -7.41 -20.93 -0.87
CA PRO A 101 -8.61 -21.22 -0.11
C PRO A 101 -8.37 -22.24 1.01
N GLY A 102 -8.65 -21.83 2.25
CA GLY A 102 -8.44 -22.67 3.44
C GLY A 102 -7.11 -22.44 4.16
N GLU A 103 -6.25 -21.59 3.62
CA GLU A 103 -4.99 -21.18 4.24
C GLU A 103 -5.09 -19.76 4.81
N VAL A 104 -4.28 -19.50 5.83
CA VAL A 104 -4.19 -18.22 6.54
C VAL A 104 -2.74 -17.92 6.85
N LEU A 105 -2.40 -16.66 7.16
CA LEU A 105 -1.03 -16.28 7.46
C LEU A 105 -0.52 -16.95 8.73
N PHE A 106 0.70 -17.48 8.66
CA PHE A 106 1.41 -17.98 9.82
C PHE A 106 2.23 -16.86 10.48
N GLY A 107 1.61 -16.11 11.39
CA GLY A 107 2.24 -15.03 12.16
C GLY A 107 1.90 -13.61 11.66
N HIS A 108 2.76 -12.63 12.01
CA HIS A 108 2.60 -11.20 11.71
C HIS A 108 3.61 -10.64 10.70
N ARG A 109 4.26 -11.51 9.92
CA ARG A 109 5.29 -11.09 8.97
C ARG A 109 4.78 -11.08 7.56
#